data_AF-A0A5F0LKA7-F1
#
_entry.id   AF-A0A5F0LKA7-F1
#
_cell.length_a   1.000
_cell.length_b   1.000
_cell.length_c   1.000
_cell.angle_alpha   90.00
_cell.angle_beta   90.00
_cell.angle_gamma   90.00
#
_symmetry.space_group_name_H-M   'P 1'
#
loop_
_entity.id
_entity.type
_entity.pdbx_description
1 polymer ?
#
loop_
_entity_poly.entity_id
_entity_poly.type
_entity_poly.pdbx_seq_one_letter_code
_entity_poly.pdbx_strand_id
1 'polypeptide(L)'
;MWYASPPKQGEEMKAWLSEWYNKYAILVIGAAIGVGAYHATCWSVLTASDWAAWVGALGTVGTLIGAIWIATTQQRAAEHEAISLAEVTLMSMQFRLNNLRRQLEKWAIALDAWKPSHDHFVNYNHAAILIKNYAQLDVAEIERVRVLDKDIAIGMAAAIDFITYCTDLLVDASENPKIQHENEHQRFCCEMSELLACAAMNIRAAGILAAGITGRKETVYESNGIPEIAVRSRR
;
A
#
# COMPACT_ATOMS: atom_id res chain seq x y z
N MET A 1 -17.07 6.47 -5.47
CA MET A 1 -16.23 7.34 -6.32
C MET A 1 -15.49 8.26 -5.37
N TRP A 2 -14.31 7.84 -4.88
CA TRP A 2 -13.49 8.65 -3.99
C TRP A 2 -12.61 9.53 -4.87
N TYR A 3 -12.93 10.81 -4.98
CA TYR A 3 -11.99 11.79 -5.51
C TYR A 3 -10.88 11.90 -4.46
N ALA A 4 -9.68 11.41 -4.79
CA ALA A 4 -8.49 11.87 -4.09
C ALA A 4 -8.55 13.40 -4.12
N SER A 5 -8.67 14.01 -2.93
CA SER A 5 -8.69 15.48 -2.85
C SER A 5 -7.42 15.95 -3.57
N PRO A 6 -7.54 16.83 -4.58
CA PRO A 6 -6.34 17.35 -5.23
C PRO A 6 -5.42 17.88 -4.13
N PRO A 7 -4.10 17.61 -4.21
CA PRO A 7 -3.15 18.14 -3.24
C PRO A 7 -3.43 19.63 -3.11
N LYS A 8 -3.62 20.10 -1.88
CA LYS A 8 -3.94 21.51 -1.63
C LYS A 8 -2.84 22.31 -2.32
N GLN A 9 -3.17 23.06 -3.36
CA GLN A 9 -2.19 23.80 -4.19
C GLN A 9 -1.16 24.60 -3.37
N GLY A 10 -1.53 24.99 -2.14
CA GLY A 10 -0.62 25.65 -1.19
C GLY A 10 0.49 24.77 -0.60
N GLU A 11 0.36 23.46 -0.51
CA GLU A 11 1.43 22.57 0.02
C GLU A 11 2.51 22.29 -1.02
N GLU A 12 2.12 22.02 -2.27
CA GLU A 12 3.08 21.86 -3.38
C GLU A 12 3.89 23.13 -3.62
N MET A 13 3.24 24.30 -3.59
CA MET A 13 3.92 25.59 -3.75
C MET A 13 4.93 25.86 -2.63
N LYS A 14 4.62 25.48 -1.39
CA LYS A 14 5.55 25.62 -0.24
C LYS A 14 6.75 24.68 -0.38
N ALA A 15 6.52 23.43 -0.76
CA ALA A 15 7.61 22.46 -0.97
C ALA A 15 8.55 22.95 -2.07
N TRP A 16 8.00 23.38 -3.20
CA TRP A 16 8.77 23.93 -4.32
C TRP A 16 9.57 25.18 -3.91
N LEU A 17 8.94 26.14 -3.22
CA LEU A 17 9.63 27.35 -2.72
C LEU A 17 10.76 27.01 -1.76
N SER A 18 10.56 26.05 -0.85
CA SER A 18 11.59 25.64 0.11
C SER A 18 12.78 24.96 -0.56
N GLU A 19 12.54 24.11 -1.56
CA GLU A 19 13.61 23.43 -2.31
C GLU A 19 14.42 24.43 -3.14
N TRP A 20 13.73 25.37 -3.79
CA TRP A 20 14.37 26.42 -4.56
C TRP A 20 15.19 27.33 -3.65
N TYR A 21 14.60 27.84 -2.56
CA TYR A 21 15.30 28.68 -1.59
C TYR A 21 16.56 28.01 -1.01
N ASN A 22 16.47 26.72 -0.63
CA ASN A 22 17.62 25.99 -0.09
C ASN A 22 18.77 25.88 -1.10
N LYS A 23 18.49 25.62 -2.38
CA LYS A 23 19.51 25.57 -3.43
C LYS A 23 20.25 26.91 -3.57
N TYR A 24 19.51 28.03 -3.59
CA TYR A 24 20.12 29.36 -3.67
C TYR A 24 20.88 29.75 -2.42
N ALA A 25 20.35 29.44 -1.23
CA ALA A 25 21.02 29.71 0.03
C ALA A 25 22.37 28.99 0.11
N ILE A 26 22.44 27.70 -0.27
CA ILE A 26 23.69 26.93 -0.32
C ILE A 26 24.69 27.55 -1.30
N LEU A 27 24.23 27.98 -2.48
CA LEU A 27 25.07 28.60 -3.51
C LEU A 27 25.67 29.92 -3.03
N VAL A 28 24.85 30.77 -2.39
CA VAL A 28 25.29 32.06 -1.82
C VAL A 28 26.26 31.85 -0.66
N ILE A 29 25.98 30.92 0.25
CA ILE A 29 26.87 30.59 1.37
C ILE A 29 28.21 30.08 0.84
N GLY A 30 28.19 29.16 -0.13
CA GLY A 30 29.40 28.65 -0.79
C GLY A 30 30.22 29.76 -1.45
N ALA A 31 29.56 30.67 -2.18
CA ALA A 31 30.22 31.82 -2.79
C ALA A 31 30.82 32.78 -1.74
N ALA A 32 30.11 33.07 -0.66
CA ALA A 32 30.60 33.93 0.42
C ALA A 32 31.83 33.33 1.13
N ILE A 33 31.81 32.02 1.40
CA ILE A 33 32.97 31.29 1.94
C ILE A 33 34.14 31.36 0.95
N GLY A 34 33.89 31.15 -0.35
CA GLY A 34 34.92 31.23 -1.38
C GLY A 34 35.58 32.61 -1.49
N VAL A 35 34.77 33.67 -1.50
CA VAL A 35 35.27 35.07 -1.53
C VAL A 35 36.03 35.40 -0.24
N GLY A 36 35.50 35.01 0.92
CA GLY A 36 36.16 35.20 2.22
C GLY A 36 37.52 34.51 2.28
N ALA A 37 37.60 33.26 1.85
CA ALA A 37 38.85 32.50 1.79
C ALA A 37 39.85 33.14 0.80
N TYR A 38 39.38 33.62 -0.36
CA TYR A 38 40.24 34.29 -1.34
C TYR A 38 40.90 35.55 -0.77
N HIS A 39 40.17 36.37 -0.02
CA HIS A 39 40.71 37.59 0.58
C HIS A 39 41.55 37.34 1.84
N ALA A 40 41.24 36.31 2.62
CA ALA A 40 41.98 35.98 3.84
C ALA A 40 43.37 35.37 3.56
N THR A 41 43.59 34.84 2.36
CA THR A 41 44.81 34.11 2.00
C THR A 41 45.76 35.00 1.18
N CYS A 42 46.99 35.20 1.64
CA CYS A 42 48.01 35.95 0.89
C CYS A 42 48.68 35.04 -0.14
N TRP A 43 48.05 34.89 -1.32
CA TRP A 43 48.47 33.94 -2.37
C TRP A 43 49.91 34.10 -2.86
N SER A 44 50.49 35.30 -2.73
CA SER A 44 51.85 35.61 -3.15
C SER A 44 52.95 35.05 -2.24
N VAL A 45 52.60 34.56 -1.04
CA VAL A 45 53.56 34.10 -0.01
C VAL A 45 53.41 32.60 0.32
N LEU A 46 52.54 31.88 -0.40
CA LEU A 46 52.31 30.46 -0.15
C LEU A 46 53.54 29.63 -0.52
N THR A 47 53.98 28.79 0.41
CA THR A 47 55.03 27.80 0.16
C THR A 47 54.47 26.60 -0.61
N ALA A 48 55.34 25.75 -1.15
CA ALA A 48 54.92 24.50 -1.79
C ALA A 48 54.11 23.60 -0.82
N SER A 49 54.39 23.67 0.49
CA SER A 49 53.67 22.90 1.51
C SER A 49 52.23 23.38 1.70
N ASP A 50 51.97 24.69 1.59
CA ASP A 50 50.63 25.25 1.73
C ASP A 50 49.75 24.91 0.52
N TRP A 51 50.34 24.89 -0.68
CA TRP A 51 49.66 24.41 -1.88
C TRP A 51 49.26 22.94 -1.78
N ALA A 52 50.13 22.08 -1.23
CA ALA A 52 49.79 20.68 -1.00
C ALA A 52 48.61 20.52 -0.03
N ALA A 53 48.56 21.34 1.03
CA ALA A 53 47.43 21.35 1.97
C ALA A 53 46.11 21.76 1.30
N TRP A 54 46.13 22.79 0.44
CA TRP A 54 44.95 23.21 -0.34
C TRP A 54 44.43 22.13 -1.28
N VAL A 55 45.32 21.47 -2.02
CA VAL A 55 44.95 20.36 -2.90
C VAL A 55 44.38 19.19 -2.08
N GLY A 56 44.96 18.88 -0.92
CA GLY A 56 44.43 17.87 0.00
C GLY A 56 43.03 18.19 0.53
N ALA A 57 42.78 19.46 0.88
CA ALA A 57 41.47 19.92 1.34
C ALA A 57 40.41 19.80 0.23
N LEU A 58 40.73 20.23 -1.00
CA LEU A 58 39.84 20.06 -2.15
C LEU A 58 39.57 18.59 -2.46
N GLY A 59 40.60 17.74 -2.38
CA GLY A 59 40.45 16.30 -2.52
C GLY A 59 39.47 15.73 -1.49
N THR A 60 39.60 16.12 -0.23
CA THR A 60 38.71 15.68 0.86
C THR A 60 37.26 16.11 0.64
N VAL A 61 37.03 17.37 0.24
CA VAL A 61 35.67 17.86 -0.09
C VAL A 61 35.10 17.09 -1.28
N GLY A 62 35.91 16.86 -2.32
CA GLY A 62 35.53 16.05 -3.48
C GLY A 62 35.14 14.62 -3.10
N THR A 63 35.90 13.98 -2.21
CA THR A 63 35.59 12.65 -1.68
C THR A 63 34.27 12.64 -0.91
N LEU A 64 33.99 13.64 -0.08
CA LEU A 64 32.72 13.75 0.65
C LEU A 64 31.53 13.93 -0.29
N ILE A 65 31.64 14.81 -1.29
CA ILE A 65 30.60 15.00 -2.30
C ILE A 65 30.36 13.70 -3.08
N GLY A 66 31.44 13.02 -3.49
CA GLY A 66 31.36 11.74 -4.17
C GLY A 66 30.67 10.66 -3.33
N ALA A 67 31.00 10.57 -2.03
CA ALA A 67 30.37 9.62 -1.11
C ALA A 67 28.88 9.90 -0.93
N ILE A 68 28.48 11.16 -0.74
CA ILE A 68 27.07 11.56 -0.64
C ILE A 68 26.34 11.22 -1.94
N TRP A 69 26.93 11.53 -3.09
CA TRP A 69 26.32 11.23 -4.38
C TRP A 69 26.09 9.73 -4.55
N ILE A 70 27.09 8.89 -4.28
CA ILE A 70 26.96 7.43 -4.34
C ILE A 70 25.89 6.92 -3.36
N ALA A 71 25.85 7.43 -2.12
CA ALA A 71 24.84 7.04 -1.15
C ALA A 71 23.42 7.39 -1.65
N THR A 72 23.23 8.59 -2.21
CA THR A 72 21.92 8.99 -2.75
C THR A 72 21.51 8.21 -3.99
N THR A 73 22.44 7.83 -4.87
CA THR A 73 22.10 7.03 -6.07
C THR A 73 21.74 5.60 -5.69
N GLN A 74 22.44 5.00 -4.72
CA GLN A 74 22.11 3.69 -4.17
C GLN A 74 20.74 3.68 -3.49
N GLN A 75 20.43 4.72 -2.69
CA GLN A 75 19.12 4.84 -2.05
C GLN A 75 17.99 4.93 -3.08
N ARG A 76 18.14 5.78 -4.12
CA ARG A 76 17.14 5.88 -5.18
C ARG A 76 16.96 4.58 -5.95
N ALA A 77 18.05 3.87 -6.25
CA ALA A 77 17.97 2.58 -6.92
C ALA A 77 17.22 1.54 -6.07
N ALA A 78 17.51 1.48 -4.77
CA ALA A 78 16.82 0.59 -3.84
C ALA A 78 15.32 0.94 -3.69
N GLU A 79 14.98 2.23 -3.66
CA GLU A 79 13.59 2.69 -3.64
C GLU A 79 12.84 2.29 -4.91
N HIS A 80 13.46 2.46 -6.09
CA HIS A 80 12.89 2.02 -7.37
C HIS A 80 12.67 0.50 -7.42
N GLU A 81 13.64 -0.28 -6.96
CA GLU A 81 13.52 -1.74 -6.89
C GLU A 81 12.40 -2.18 -5.94
N ALA A 82 12.29 -1.53 -4.78
CA ALA A 82 11.23 -1.80 -3.81
C ALA A 82 9.84 -1.48 -4.37
N ILE A 83 9.70 -0.37 -5.11
CA ILE A 83 8.45 -0.01 -5.80
C ILE A 83 8.10 -1.06 -6.85
N SER A 84 9.04 -1.44 -7.72
CA SER A 84 8.79 -2.47 -8.74
C SER A 84 8.40 -3.82 -8.12
N LEU A 85 9.07 -4.23 -7.04
CA LEU A 85 8.73 -5.45 -6.31
C LEU A 85 7.32 -5.37 -5.71
N ALA A 86 6.96 -4.22 -5.15
CA ALA A 86 5.64 -3.98 -4.58
C ALA A 86 4.54 -4.03 -5.65
N GLU A 87 4.77 -3.47 -6.85
CA GLU A 87 3.82 -3.52 -7.97
C GLU A 87 3.59 -4.96 -8.45
N VAL A 88 4.67 -5.73 -8.65
CA VAL A 88 4.59 -7.14 -9.04
C VAL A 88 3.87 -7.95 -7.96
N THR A 89 4.20 -7.70 -6.69
CA THR A 89 3.53 -8.33 -5.55
C THR A 89 2.04 -8.03 -5.62
N LEU A 90 1.65 -6.76 -5.66
CA LEU A 90 0.26 -6.31 -5.70
C LEU A 90 -0.53 -6.93 -6.87
N MET A 91 0.06 -7.00 -8.06
CA MET A 91 -0.54 -7.65 -9.22
C MET A 91 -0.77 -9.15 -9.00
N SER A 92 0.17 -9.84 -8.36
CA SER A 92 -0.01 -11.26 -8.00
C SER A 92 -1.12 -11.45 -6.96
N MET A 93 -1.29 -10.49 -6.03
CA MET A 93 -2.36 -10.51 -5.03
C MET A 93 -3.73 -10.25 -5.66
N GLN A 94 -3.82 -9.46 -6.74
CA GLN A 94 -5.09 -9.00 -7.30
C GLN A 94 -6.05 -10.15 -7.64
N PHE A 95 -5.55 -11.25 -8.19
CA PHE A 95 -6.39 -12.42 -8.48
C PHE A 95 -6.88 -13.10 -7.20
N ARG A 96 -6.01 -13.28 -6.21
CA ARG A 96 -6.35 -13.87 -4.90
C ARG A 96 -7.38 -13.03 -4.16
N LEU A 97 -7.19 -11.71 -4.09
CA LEU A 97 -8.11 -10.77 -3.48
C LEU A 97 -9.48 -10.78 -4.15
N ASN A 98 -9.53 -10.84 -5.49
CA ASN A 98 -10.79 -10.94 -6.22
C ASN A 98 -11.52 -12.27 -5.97
N ASN A 99 -10.77 -13.37 -5.91
CA ASN A 99 -11.35 -14.67 -5.61
C ASN A 99 -11.87 -14.73 -4.17
N LEU A 100 -11.08 -14.24 -3.21
CA LEU A 100 -11.48 -14.13 -1.80
C LEU A 100 -12.74 -13.27 -1.65
N ARG A 101 -12.78 -12.08 -2.27
CA ARG A 101 -13.97 -11.22 -2.31
C ARG A 101 -15.20 -11.97 -2.79
N ARG A 102 -15.10 -12.66 -3.93
CA ARG A 102 -16.24 -13.42 -4.51
C ARG A 102 -16.73 -14.51 -3.57
N GLN A 103 -15.82 -15.19 -2.86
CA GLN A 103 -16.20 -16.22 -1.90
C GLN A 103 -16.88 -15.63 -0.67
N LEU A 104 -16.36 -14.51 -0.14
CA LEU A 104 -17.01 -13.80 0.96
C LEU A 104 -18.41 -13.32 0.58
N GLU A 105 -18.58 -12.73 -0.62
CA GLU A 105 -19.90 -12.31 -1.13
C GLU A 105 -20.85 -13.50 -1.28
N LYS A 106 -20.36 -14.62 -1.83
CA LYS A 106 -21.16 -15.83 -1.97
C LYS A 106 -21.66 -16.35 -0.62
N TRP A 107 -20.79 -16.38 0.39
CA TRP A 107 -21.17 -16.82 1.74
C TRP A 107 -22.07 -15.83 2.46
N ALA A 108 -21.83 -14.52 2.31
CA ALA A 108 -22.72 -13.49 2.84
C ALA A 108 -24.14 -13.64 2.29
N ILE A 109 -24.28 -13.82 0.96
CA ILE A 109 -25.58 -14.05 0.32
C ILE A 109 -26.21 -15.37 0.79
N ALA A 110 -25.42 -16.44 0.92
CA ALA A 110 -25.93 -17.73 1.39
C ALA A 110 -26.45 -17.68 2.83
N LEU A 111 -25.80 -16.91 3.70
CA LEU A 111 -26.22 -16.70 5.08
C LEU A 111 -27.46 -15.81 5.17
N ASP A 112 -27.50 -14.72 4.40
CA ASP A 112 -28.65 -13.81 4.35
C ASP A 112 -29.90 -14.47 3.74
N ALA A 113 -29.71 -15.35 2.75
CA ALA A 113 -30.80 -16.09 2.13
C ALA A 113 -31.35 -17.25 2.98
N TRP A 114 -30.68 -17.59 4.09
CA TRP A 114 -31.14 -18.68 4.95
C TRP A 114 -32.50 -18.35 5.56
N LYS A 115 -33.40 -19.34 5.55
CA LYS A 115 -34.72 -19.24 6.20
C LYS A 115 -34.95 -20.49 7.03
N PRO A 116 -35.69 -20.40 8.15
CA PRO A 116 -35.99 -21.54 9.00
C PRO A 116 -36.64 -22.74 8.31
N SER A 117 -37.35 -22.50 7.20
CA SER A 117 -37.99 -23.55 6.41
C SER A 117 -37.00 -24.40 5.59
N HIS A 118 -35.72 -24.07 5.56
CA HIS A 118 -34.72 -24.84 4.84
C HIS A 118 -34.27 -26.03 5.69
N ASP A 119 -34.40 -27.22 5.12
CA ASP A 119 -34.05 -28.49 5.75
C ASP A 119 -32.54 -28.67 5.95
N HIS A 120 -31.72 -27.72 5.47
CA HIS A 120 -30.26 -27.82 5.45
C HIS A 120 -29.65 -26.58 6.14
N PHE A 121 -29.04 -26.82 7.30
CA PHE A 121 -28.21 -25.84 7.98
C PHE A 121 -26.98 -25.49 7.16
N VAL A 122 -26.56 -24.23 7.21
CA VAL A 122 -25.30 -23.80 6.59
C VAL A 122 -24.14 -24.51 7.30
N ASN A 123 -23.29 -25.20 6.54
CA ASN A 123 -22.11 -25.84 7.10
C ASN A 123 -21.01 -24.79 7.37
N TYR A 124 -21.04 -24.20 8.57
CA TYR A 124 -20.11 -23.13 8.96
C TYR A 124 -18.65 -23.57 8.95
N ASN A 125 -18.36 -24.80 9.36
CA ASN A 125 -16.99 -25.33 9.34
C ASN A 125 -16.46 -25.40 7.90
N HIS A 126 -17.28 -25.87 6.95
CA HIS A 126 -16.91 -25.87 5.53
C HIS A 126 -16.69 -24.45 4.99
N ALA A 127 -17.55 -23.50 5.36
CA ALA A 127 -17.39 -22.09 5.00
C ALA A 127 -16.08 -21.51 5.55
N ALA A 128 -15.78 -21.74 6.83
CA ALA A 128 -14.55 -21.29 7.48
C ALA A 128 -13.30 -21.86 6.80
N ILE A 129 -13.27 -23.17 6.52
CA ILE A 129 -12.16 -23.84 5.82
C ILE A 129 -11.94 -23.21 4.43
N LEU A 130 -13.02 -23.01 3.67
CA LEU A 130 -12.91 -22.40 2.33
C LEU A 130 -12.41 -20.97 2.41
N ILE A 131 -12.96 -20.14 3.30
CA ILE A 131 -12.52 -18.75 3.49
C ILE A 131 -11.04 -18.72 3.88
N LYS A 132 -10.62 -19.54 4.85
CA LYS A 132 -9.24 -19.63 5.32
C LYS A 132 -8.25 -20.04 4.22
N ASN A 133 -8.65 -20.98 3.35
CA ASN A 133 -7.82 -21.41 2.22
C ASN A 133 -7.60 -20.29 1.19
N TYR A 134 -8.58 -19.39 1.02
CA TYR A 134 -8.45 -18.25 0.11
C TYR A 134 -7.84 -17.00 0.77
N ALA A 135 -7.91 -16.91 2.11
CA ALA A 135 -7.42 -15.80 2.91
C ALA A 135 -5.92 -15.87 3.24
N GLN A 136 -5.17 -16.78 2.62
CA GLN A 136 -3.71 -16.87 2.75
C GLN A 136 -3.04 -15.69 2.06
N LEU A 137 -3.09 -14.54 2.72
CA LEU A 137 -2.36 -13.34 2.41
C LEU A 137 -1.21 -13.27 3.40
N ASP A 138 0.01 -13.26 2.88
CA ASP A 138 1.20 -13.21 3.74
C ASP A 138 1.41 -11.77 4.24
N VAL A 139 1.68 -11.61 5.54
CA VAL A 139 2.00 -10.30 6.14
C VAL A 139 3.21 -9.68 5.44
N ALA A 140 4.18 -10.51 5.01
CA ALA A 140 5.33 -10.03 4.27
C ALA A 140 4.96 -9.47 2.87
N GLU A 141 3.90 -9.98 2.23
CA GLU A 141 3.41 -9.42 0.98
C GLU A 141 2.78 -8.04 1.20
N ILE A 142 2.04 -7.86 2.29
CA ILE A 142 1.42 -6.57 2.65
C ILE A 142 2.49 -5.53 3.00
N GLU A 143 3.53 -5.95 3.73
CA GLU A 143 4.63 -5.05 4.07
C GLU A 143 5.34 -4.50 2.83
N ARG A 144 5.48 -5.31 1.77
CA ARG A 144 6.00 -4.85 0.48
C ARG A 144 5.08 -3.83 -0.18
N VAL A 145 3.76 -4.05 -0.13
CA VAL A 145 2.76 -3.12 -0.70
C VAL A 145 2.77 -1.75 0.02
N ARG A 146 3.18 -1.70 1.30
CA ARG A 146 3.30 -0.44 2.07
C ARG A 146 4.16 0.62 1.37
N VAL A 147 5.16 0.20 0.58
CA VAL A 147 6.05 1.11 -0.16
C VAL A 147 5.28 1.89 -1.23
N LEU A 148 4.23 1.30 -1.81
CA LEU A 148 3.39 1.98 -2.80
C LEU A 148 2.42 2.94 -2.15
N ASP A 149 1.65 2.45 -1.19
CA ASP A 149 0.61 3.22 -0.53
C ASP A 149 0.32 2.63 0.86
N LYS A 150 0.46 3.48 1.88
CA LYS A 150 0.24 3.12 3.27
C LYS A 150 -1.22 2.77 3.55
N ASP A 151 -2.17 3.45 2.93
CA ASP A 151 -3.59 3.27 3.18
C ASP A 151 -4.08 1.94 2.58
N ILE A 152 -3.54 1.53 1.43
CA ILE A 152 -3.80 0.20 0.86
C ILE A 152 -3.31 -0.89 1.80
N ALA A 153 -2.07 -0.78 2.29
CA ALA A 153 -1.52 -1.78 3.21
C ALA A 153 -2.33 -1.89 4.51
N ILE A 154 -2.77 -0.75 5.08
CA ILE A 154 -3.65 -0.72 6.25
C ILE A 154 -5.00 -1.38 5.94
N GLY A 155 -5.62 -1.05 4.80
CA GLY A 155 -6.89 -1.64 4.40
C GLY A 155 -6.82 -3.16 4.19
N MET A 156 -5.71 -3.64 3.62
CA MET A 156 -5.46 -5.08 3.44
C MET A 156 -5.22 -5.80 4.76
N ALA A 157 -4.42 -5.21 5.67
CA ALA A 157 -4.20 -5.76 7.00
C ALA A 157 -5.51 -5.84 7.80
N ALA A 158 -6.29 -4.77 7.82
CA ALA A 158 -7.60 -4.76 8.47
C ALA A 158 -8.53 -5.82 7.88
N ALA A 159 -8.56 -5.99 6.56
CA ALA A 159 -9.37 -7.02 5.92
C ALA A 159 -8.96 -8.44 6.36
N ILE A 160 -7.68 -8.72 6.51
CA ILE A 160 -7.19 -10.02 7.01
C ILE A 160 -7.62 -10.25 8.46
N ASP A 161 -7.47 -9.25 9.32
CA ASP A 161 -7.91 -9.35 10.71
C ASP A 161 -9.41 -9.62 10.79
N PHE A 162 -10.22 -8.91 9.99
CA PHE A 162 -11.65 -9.14 9.88
C PHE A 162 -11.99 -10.55 9.39
N ILE A 163 -11.30 -11.04 8.35
CA ILE A 163 -11.54 -12.39 7.82
C ILE A 163 -11.18 -13.45 8.86
N THR A 164 -10.05 -13.29 9.54
CA THR A 164 -9.58 -14.21 10.59
C THR A 164 -10.62 -14.28 11.71
N TYR A 165 -11.10 -13.13 12.17
CA TYR A 165 -12.15 -13.04 13.17
C TYR A 165 -13.45 -13.72 12.70
N CYS A 166 -13.89 -13.48 11.45
CA CYS A 166 -15.08 -14.14 10.90
C CYS A 166 -14.90 -15.66 10.80
N THR A 167 -13.72 -16.14 10.41
CA THR A 167 -13.46 -17.58 10.33
C THR A 167 -13.49 -18.24 11.70
N ASP A 168 -12.93 -17.59 12.72
CA ASP A 168 -12.94 -18.11 14.09
C ASP A 168 -14.37 -18.18 14.62
N LEU A 169 -15.17 -17.11 14.42
CA LEU A 169 -16.60 -17.11 14.78
C LEU A 169 -17.41 -18.19 14.07
N LEU A 170 -17.13 -18.47 12.78
CA LEU A 170 -17.80 -19.56 12.05
C LEU A 170 -17.43 -20.94 12.60
N VAL A 171 -16.18 -21.14 13.02
CA VAL A 171 -15.74 -22.38 13.67
C VAL A 171 -16.42 -22.53 15.02
N ASP A 172 -16.36 -21.51 15.87
CA ASP A 172 -17.03 -21.49 17.17
C ASP A 172 -18.52 -21.75 17.04
N ALA A 173 -19.16 -21.16 16.01
CA ALA A 173 -20.57 -21.35 15.77
C ALA A 173 -20.93 -22.77 15.33
N SER A 174 -20.02 -23.46 14.65
CA SER A 174 -20.22 -24.86 14.25
C SER A 174 -20.22 -25.83 15.44
N GLU A 175 -19.56 -25.45 16.53
CA GLU A 175 -19.44 -26.26 17.74
C GLU A 175 -20.47 -25.86 18.82
N ASN A 176 -21.13 -24.71 18.67
CA ASN A 176 -22.02 -24.15 19.68
C ASN A 176 -23.47 -24.69 19.55
N PRO A 177 -23.98 -25.49 20.51
CA PRO A 177 -25.33 -26.03 20.44
C PRO A 177 -26.42 -24.96 20.54
N LYS A 178 -26.12 -23.78 21.12
CA LYS A 178 -27.11 -22.69 21.24
C LYS A 178 -27.51 -22.12 19.89
N ILE A 179 -26.60 -22.16 18.91
CA ILE A 179 -26.83 -21.67 17.54
C ILE A 179 -27.71 -22.63 16.75
N GLN A 180 -28.01 -23.83 17.28
CA GLN A 180 -29.01 -24.73 16.68
C GLN A 180 -30.45 -24.26 16.91
N HIS A 181 -30.68 -23.35 17.87
CA HIS A 181 -31.98 -22.73 18.04
C HIS A 181 -32.25 -21.74 16.91
N GLU A 182 -33.41 -21.87 16.26
CA GLU A 182 -33.81 -21.13 15.06
C GLU A 182 -33.58 -19.61 15.18
N ASN A 183 -34.00 -18.99 16.28
CA ASN A 183 -33.86 -17.55 16.49
C ASN A 183 -32.40 -17.10 16.61
N GLU A 184 -31.59 -17.86 17.34
CA GLU A 184 -30.16 -17.56 17.52
C GLU A 184 -29.39 -17.83 16.22
N HIS A 185 -29.76 -18.87 15.48
CA HIS A 185 -29.23 -19.17 14.16
C HIS A 185 -29.48 -18.03 13.17
N GLN A 186 -30.73 -17.57 13.09
CA GLN A 186 -31.12 -16.48 12.19
C GLN A 186 -30.34 -15.20 12.51
N ARG A 187 -30.24 -14.86 13.79
CA ARG A 187 -29.50 -13.70 14.26
C ARG A 187 -28.02 -13.80 13.89
N PHE A 188 -27.40 -14.94 14.16
CA PHE A 188 -26.01 -15.18 13.82
C PHE A 188 -25.76 -15.10 12.31
N CYS A 189 -26.63 -15.72 11.49
CA CYS A 189 -26.53 -15.64 10.02
C CYS A 189 -26.63 -14.19 9.52
N CYS A 190 -27.53 -13.40 10.08
CA CYS A 190 -27.69 -11.98 9.73
C CYS A 190 -26.41 -11.19 10.09
N GLU A 191 -25.97 -11.23 11.35
CA GLU A 191 -24.76 -10.53 11.81
C GLU A 191 -23.50 -10.96 11.03
N MET A 192 -23.35 -12.27 10.79
CA MET A 192 -22.22 -12.82 10.04
C MET A 192 -22.25 -12.41 8.57
N SER A 193 -23.44 -12.35 7.94
CA SER A 193 -23.56 -11.89 6.56
C SER A 193 -23.12 -10.44 6.40
N GLU A 194 -23.45 -9.57 7.35
CA GLU A 194 -23.03 -8.16 7.37
C GLU A 194 -21.50 -8.05 7.53
N LEU A 195 -20.91 -8.80 8.46
CA LEU A 195 -19.46 -8.81 8.68
C LEU A 195 -18.70 -9.27 7.43
N LEU A 196 -19.13 -10.36 6.79
CA LEU A 196 -18.53 -10.86 5.56
C LEU A 196 -18.69 -9.88 4.39
N ALA A 197 -19.84 -9.20 4.29
CA ALA A 197 -20.07 -8.16 3.30
C ALA A 197 -19.14 -6.95 3.51
N CYS A 198 -18.97 -6.49 4.76
CA CYS A 198 -18.02 -5.44 5.11
C CYS A 198 -16.58 -5.82 4.76
N ALA A 199 -16.15 -7.06 5.08
CA ALA A 199 -14.84 -7.57 4.70
C ALA A 199 -14.65 -7.59 3.17
N ALA A 200 -15.66 -8.05 2.42
CA ALA A 200 -15.63 -8.04 0.96
C ALA A 200 -15.54 -6.61 0.37
N MET A 201 -16.22 -5.64 0.97
CA MET A 201 -16.14 -4.22 0.56
C MET A 201 -14.75 -3.64 0.80
N ASN A 202 -14.10 -3.93 1.93
CA ASN A 202 -12.74 -3.48 2.23
C ASN A 202 -11.73 -4.06 1.23
N ILE A 203 -11.84 -5.35 0.91
CA ILE A 203 -11.00 -5.99 -0.12
C ILE A 203 -11.24 -5.37 -1.50
N ARG A 204 -12.50 -5.06 -1.83
CA ARG A 204 -12.84 -4.37 -3.08
C ARG A 204 -12.21 -2.98 -3.14
N ALA A 205 -12.30 -2.21 -2.06
CA ALA A 205 -11.69 -0.88 -1.97
C ALA A 205 -10.17 -0.95 -2.18
N ALA A 206 -9.49 -1.88 -1.49
CA ALA A 206 -8.07 -2.13 -1.67
C ALA A 206 -7.74 -2.53 -3.13
N GLY A 207 -8.53 -3.42 -3.73
CA GLY A 207 -8.37 -3.84 -5.12
C GLY A 207 -8.55 -2.71 -6.15
N ILE A 208 -9.47 -1.77 -5.90
CA ILE A 208 -9.68 -0.59 -6.75
C ILE A 208 -8.51 0.39 -6.63
N LEU A 209 -8.06 0.68 -5.40
CA LEU A 209 -6.92 1.56 -5.16
C LEU A 209 -5.65 0.98 -5.81
N ALA A 210 -5.44 -0.33 -5.65
CA ALA A 210 -4.34 -1.06 -6.28
C ALA A 210 -4.36 -0.94 -7.82
N ALA A 211 -5.52 -1.13 -8.44
CA ALA A 211 -5.68 -0.98 -9.89
C ALA A 211 -5.36 0.46 -10.35
N GLY A 212 -5.76 1.46 -9.55
CA GLY A 212 -5.48 2.88 -9.81
C GLY A 212 -3.98 3.21 -9.85
N ILE A 213 -3.21 2.71 -8.87
CA ILE A 213 -1.75 2.94 -8.79
C ILE A 213 -1.04 2.37 -10.01
N THR A 214 -1.44 1.17 -10.46
CA THR A 214 -0.80 0.48 -11.58
C THR A 214 -1.14 1.06 -12.96
N GLY A 215 -1.77 2.23 -13.02
CA GLY A 215 -2.09 2.91 -14.28
C GLY A 215 -3.22 2.27 -15.08
N ARG A 216 -3.93 1.26 -14.54
CA ARG A 216 -5.16 0.71 -15.16
C ARG A 216 -6.34 1.66 -14.94
N LYS A 217 -6.28 2.84 -15.57
CA LYS A 217 -7.40 3.80 -15.61
C LYS A 217 -8.61 3.27 -16.37
N GLU A 218 -8.42 2.24 -17.20
CA GLU A 218 -9.46 1.67 -18.07
C GLU A 218 -10.24 0.49 -17.47
N THR A 219 -9.89 -0.01 -16.27
CA THR A 219 -10.80 -0.93 -15.58
C THR A 219 -11.90 -0.10 -14.93
N VAL A 220 -12.81 0.43 -15.76
CA VAL A 220 -14.16 0.76 -15.35
C VAL A 220 -14.77 -0.56 -14.90
N TYR A 221 -14.63 -0.85 -13.62
CA TYR A 221 -15.47 -1.86 -12.99
C TYR A 221 -16.89 -1.28 -13.06
N GLU A 222 -17.76 -1.93 -13.83
CA GLU A 222 -19.19 -1.63 -13.78
C GLU A 222 -19.67 -1.73 -12.31
N SER A 223 -20.81 -1.13 -11.98
CA SER A 223 -21.33 -1.12 -10.59
C SER A 223 -21.41 -2.52 -9.95
N ASN A 224 -21.59 -3.55 -10.80
CA ASN A 224 -21.62 -4.99 -10.53
C ASN A 224 -20.24 -5.68 -10.35
N GLY A 225 -19.12 -4.96 -10.49
CA GLY A 225 -17.77 -5.48 -10.21
C GLY A 225 -17.16 -6.38 -11.29
N ILE A 226 -17.66 -6.32 -12.53
CA ILE A 226 -17.08 -7.00 -13.70
C ILE A 226 -16.22 -5.99 -14.49
N PRO A 227 -14.98 -6.33 -14.88
CA PRO A 227 -14.20 -5.46 -15.76
C PRO A 227 -14.84 -5.38 -17.15
N GLU A 228 -15.04 -4.16 -17.67
CA GLU A 228 -15.68 -3.87 -18.98
C GLU A 228 -15.09 -4.69 -20.16
N ILE A 229 -13.80 -5.03 -20.08
CA ILE A 229 -13.08 -5.84 -21.07
C ILE A 229 -13.70 -7.24 -21.22
N ALA A 230 -14.22 -7.84 -20.14
CA ALA A 230 -14.89 -9.14 -20.18
C ALA A 230 -16.31 -9.08 -20.77
N VAL A 231 -16.91 -7.88 -20.83
CA VAL A 231 -18.22 -7.65 -21.45
C VAL A 231 -18.06 -7.47 -22.96
N ARG A 232 -16.98 -6.81 -23.40
CA ARG A 232 -16.68 -6.64 -24.83
C ARG A 232 -16.32 -7.95 -25.54
N SER A 233 -15.69 -8.91 -24.86
CA SER A 233 -15.34 -10.19 -25.47
C SER A 233 -16.52 -11.17 -25.63
N ARG A 234 -17.74 -10.78 -25.21
CA ARG A 234 -18.98 -11.56 -25.36
C ARG A 234 -19.97 -10.97 -26.38
N ARG A 235 -19.61 -9.87 -27.05
CA ARG A 235 -20.32 -9.35 -28.22
C ARG A 235 -19.57 -9.73 -29.48
#